data_AF-A0A1W6L9Q3-F1
#
_entry.id   AF-A0A1W6L9Q3-F1
#
_cell.length_a   1.000
_cell.length_b   1.000
_cell.length_c   1.000
_cell.angle_alpha   90.00
_cell.angle_beta   90.00
_cell.angle_gamma   90.00
#
_symmetry.space_group_name_H-M   'P 1'
#
loop_
_entity.id
_entity.type
_entity.pdbx_description
1 polymer ?
#
loop_
_entity_poly.entity_id
_entity_poly.type
_entity_poly.pdbx_seq_one_letter_code
_entity_poly.pdbx_strand_id
1 'polypeptide(L)' 'MPTKDTTRLTDQQWIDGTVKKMMALDEGLGDEDLKEFVTDLAARPNWRALSPEDAATKAFGELEPPEAR' A
#
# COMPACT_ATOMS: atom_id res chain seq x y z
N MET A 1 2.25 19.36 -12.79
CA MET A 1 2.47 18.50 -11.61
C MET A 1 3.14 17.24 -12.12
N PRO A 2 4.33 16.84 -11.63
CA PRO A 2 4.95 15.61 -12.11
C PRO A 2 4.08 14.43 -11.67
N THR A 3 3.44 13.77 -12.62
CA THR A 3 2.81 12.47 -12.44
C THR A 3 3.91 11.52 -11.99
N LYS A 4 3.84 11.00 -10.76
CA LYS A 4 4.71 9.91 -10.34
C LYS A 4 4.35 8.71 -11.24
N ASP A 5 5.10 8.53 -12.32
CA ASP A 5 5.00 7.37 -13.23
C ASP A 5 5.33 6.08 -12.45
N THR A 6 4.34 5.53 -11.77
CA THR A 6 4.45 4.28 -11.00
C THR A 6 4.46 3.05 -11.89
N THR A 7 4.12 3.20 -13.18
CA THR A 7 4.23 2.19 -14.24
C THR A 7 5.65 1.74 -14.53
N ARG A 8 6.68 2.43 -14.01
CA ARG A 8 8.08 2.02 -14.10
C ARG A 8 8.57 1.18 -12.92
N LEU A 9 7.81 1.12 -11.82
CA LEU A 9 8.19 0.36 -10.64
C LEU A 9 7.90 -1.12 -10.86
N THR A 10 8.86 -1.98 -10.53
CA THR A 10 8.59 -3.42 -10.44
C THR A 10 7.61 -3.71 -9.31
N ASP A 11 6.98 -4.88 -9.34
CA ASP A 11 6.10 -5.34 -8.25
C ASP A 11 6.79 -5.28 -6.90
N GLN A 12 8.03 -5.77 -6.83
CA GLN A 12 8.84 -5.69 -5.62
C GLN A 12 9.04 -4.25 -5.14
N GLN A 13 9.39 -3.31 -6.03
CA GLN A 13 9.63 -1.92 -5.63
C GLN A 13 8.36 -1.22 -5.14
N TRP A 14 7.21 -1.54 -5.73
CA TRP A 14 5.95 -0.99 -5.28
C TRP A 14 5.49 -1.60 -3.96
N ILE A 15 5.68 -2.91 -3.78
CA ILE A 15 5.38 -3.62 -2.53
C ILE A 15 6.21 -3.04 -1.40
N ASP A 16 7.55 -2.99 -1.55
CA ASP A 16 8.46 -2.41 -0.56
C ASP A 16 8.09 -0.95 -0.21
N GLY A 17 7.76 -0.14 -1.22
CA GLY A 17 7.34 1.25 -1.00
C GLY A 17 6.02 1.39 -0.23
N THR A 18 5.08 0.48 -0.47
CA THR A 18 3.76 0.48 0.18
C THR A 18 3.87 -0.05 1.61
N VAL A 19 4.57 -1.16 1.83
CA VAL A 19 4.84 -1.74 3.17
C VAL A 19 5.55 -0.73 4.06
N LYS A 20 6.62 -0.09 3.55
CA LYS A 20 7.35 0.94 4.31
C LYS A 20 6.46 2.10 4.73
N LYS A 21 5.50 2.49 3.88
CA LYS A 21 4.56 3.56 4.20
C LYS A 21 3.51 3.10 5.23
N MET A 22 3.02 1.86 5.13
CA MET A 22 2.10 1.27 6.11
C MET A 22 2.74 1.13 7.49
N MET A 23 3.98 0.66 7.58
CA MET A 23 4.74 0.59 8.84
C MET A 23 4.99 1.99 9.45
N ALA A 24 5.12 3.02 8.61
CA ALA A 24 5.24 4.40 9.10
C ALA A 24 3.90 5.01 9.56
N LEU A 25 2.76 4.43 9.14
CA LEU A 25 1.43 4.81 9.61
C LEU A 25 1.07 4.10 10.92
N ASP A 26 1.50 2.85 11.08
CA ASP A 26 1.31 2.06 12.30
C ASP A 26 2.52 1.16 12.55
N GLU A 27 3.26 1.49 13.61
CA GLU A 27 4.48 0.80 14.03
C GLU A 27 4.20 -0.58 14.68
N GLY A 28 2.93 -0.90 14.94
CA GLY A 28 2.45 -2.17 15.50
C GLY A 28 2.13 -3.22 14.45
N LEU A 29 2.14 -2.89 13.16
CA LEU A 29 1.89 -3.85 12.07
C LEU A 29 3.15 -4.67 11.75
N GLY A 30 2.98 -6.00 11.69
CA GLY A 30 4.05 -6.94 11.32
C GLY A 30 4.47 -6.80 9.86
N ASP A 31 5.78 -6.77 9.59
CA ASP A 31 6.35 -6.67 8.22
C ASP A 31 5.91 -7.84 7.32
N GLU A 32 5.81 -9.05 7.87
CA GLU A 32 5.41 -10.24 7.11
C GLU A 32 3.93 -10.19 6.68
N ASP A 33 3.02 -9.87 7.61
CA ASP A 33 1.59 -9.71 7.32
C ASP A 33 1.35 -8.59 6.30
N LEU A 34 2.05 -7.46 6.46
CA LEU A 34 1.99 -6.35 5.52
C LEU A 34 2.51 -6.73 4.14
N LYS A 35 3.60 -7.50 4.05
CA LYS A 35 4.11 -7.98 2.76
C LYS A 35 3.13 -8.88 2.05
N GLU A 36 2.53 -9.84 2.73
CA GLU A 36 1.52 -10.72 2.11
C GLU A 36 0.30 -9.90 1.64
N PHE A 37 -0.21 -9.02 2.50
CA PHE A 37 -1.34 -8.16 2.18
C PHE A 37 -1.06 -7.25 0.97
N VAL A 38 0.08 -6.56 0.98
CA VAL A 38 0.47 -5.66 -0.11
C VAL A 38 0.78 -6.44 -1.40
N THR A 39 1.27 -7.67 -1.31
CA THR A 39 1.46 -8.55 -2.48
C THR A 39 0.12 -8.89 -3.12
N ASP A 40 -0.92 -9.18 -2.34
CA ASP A 40 -2.28 -9.37 -2.86
C ASP A 40 -2.83 -8.08 -3.51
N LEU A 41 -2.58 -6.91 -2.91
CA LEU A 41 -2.93 -5.63 -3.50
C LEU A 41 -2.20 -5.39 -4.83
N ALA A 42 -0.92 -5.76 -4.92
CA ALA A 42 -0.15 -5.63 -6.15
C ALA A 42 -0.71 -6.51 -7.29
N ALA A 43 -1.32 -7.65 -6.99
CA ALA A 43 -1.99 -8.47 -8.01
C ALA A 43 -3.26 -7.80 -8.59
N ARG A 44 -3.78 -6.74 -7.95
CA ARG A 44 -5.02 -6.06 -8.35
C ARG A 44 -4.72 -4.82 -9.20
N PRO A 45 -5.18 -4.75 -10.47
CA PRO A 45 -4.83 -3.65 -11.38
C PRO A 45 -5.25 -2.26 -10.89
N ASN A 46 -6.37 -2.18 -10.17
CA ASN A 46 -6.90 -0.93 -9.60
C ASN A 46 -6.04 -0.38 -8.46
N TRP A 47 -5.33 -1.24 -7.73
CA TRP A 47 -4.37 -0.84 -6.71
C TRP A 47 -3.02 -0.53 -7.32
N ARG A 48 -2.60 -1.33 -8.31
CA ARG A 48 -1.37 -1.10 -9.10
C ARG A 48 -1.35 0.24 -9.83
N ALA A 49 -2.52 0.75 -10.20
CA ALA A 49 -2.68 2.07 -10.80
C ALA A 49 -2.39 3.23 -9.83
N LEU A 50 -2.31 2.96 -8.52
CA LEU A 50 -2.02 3.94 -7.48
C LEU A 50 -0.51 4.02 -7.16
N SER A 51 -0.08 5.15 -6.61
CA SER A 51 1.25 5.26 -6.02
C SER A 51 1.36 4.38 -4.77
N PRO A 52 2.55 3.84 -4.43
CA PRO A 52 2.74 3.09 -3.18
C PRO A 52 2.23 3.85 -1.94
N GLU A 53 2.42 5.17 -1.91
CA GLU A 53 1.93 6.02 -0.83
C GLU A 53 0.40 6.11 -0.79
N ASP A 54 -0.26 6.31 -1.94
CA ASP A 54 -1.71 6.37 -2.04
C ASP A 54 -2.34 5.02 -1.72
N ALA A 55 -1.74 3.92 -2.20
CA ALA A 55 -2.16 2.57 -1.91
C ALA A 55 -2.05 2.25 -0.42
N ALA A 56 -0.93 2.62 0.22
CA ALA A 56 -0.74 2.45 1.65
C ALA A 56 -1.77 3.23 2.46
N THR A 57 -1.95 4.53 2.18
CA THR A 57 -2.93 5.37 2.88
C THR A 57 -4.36 4.89 2.67
N LYS A 58 -4.72 4.49 1.44
CA LYS A 58 -6.05 3.97 1.13
C LYS A 58 -6.30 2.64 1.85
N ALA A 59 -5.38 1.70 1.77
CA ALA A 59 -5.53 0.40 2.40
C ALA A 59 -5.51 0.49 3.93
N PHE A 60 -4.75 1.44 4.50
CA PHE A 60 -4.82 1.74 5.93
C PHE A 60 -6.21 2.26 6.33
N GLY A 61 -6.78 3.19 5.54
CA GLY A 61 -8.15 3.69 5.77
C GLY A 61 -9.27 2.67 5.51
N GLU A 62 -9.01 1.60 4.76
CA GLU A 62 -9.94 0.46 4.59
C GLU A 62 -9.74 -0.64 5.65
N LEU A 63 -8.59 -0.66 6.34
CA LEU A 63 -8.28 -1.58 7.45
C LEU A 63 -8.93 -1.12 8.78
N GLU A 64 -9.23 0.17 8.95
CA GLU A 64 -10.04 0.63 10.07
C GLU A 64 -11.52 0.23 9.86
N PRO A 65 -12.15 -0.51 10.79
CA PRO A 65 -13.55 -0.84 10.68
C PRO A 65 -14.38 0.47 10.73
N PRO A 66 -15.53 0.54 10.03
CA PRO A 66 -16.42 1.70 10.04
C PRO A 66 -17.16 1.93 11.37
N GLU A 67 -16.51 1.73 12.52
CA GLU A 67 -17.10 1.91 13.87
C GLU A 67 -16.97 3.34 14.41
N ALA A 68 -17.22 4.31 13.55
CA ALA A 68 -17.58 5.67 13.96
C ALA A 68 -18.81 6.14 13.19
N ARG A 69 -19.97 5.52 13.47
CA ARG A 69 -21.29 6.07 13.18
C ARG A 69 -22.22 5.91 14.36
#